data_AF-A0AAW0FQN7-F1
#
_entry.id   AF-A0AAW0FQN7-F1
#
_cell.length_a   1.000
_cell.length_b   1.000
_cell.length_c   1.000
_cell.angle_alpha   90.00
_cell.angle_beta   90.00
_cell.angle_gamma   90.00
#
_symmetry.space_group_name_H-M   'P 1'
#
loop_
_entity.id
_entity.type
_entity.pdbx_description
1 polymer ?
#
loop_
_entity_poly.entity_id
_entity_poly.type
_entity_poly.pdbx_seq_one_letter_code
_entity_poly.pdbx_strand_id
1 'polypeptide(L)'
;MEVFDETPLFTLGRLIVMQVFGWWLYLGWNAMGSPMYPKGTNHISPNSPLFKAEQRKGIILSDIGLSCMVGALGYATKVYGYQAVLLAYFVPYVICNHW
;
A
#
# COMPACT_ATOMS: atom_id res chain seq x y z
N MET A 1 15.41 -20.80 12.60
CA MET A 1 14.90 -19.41 12.58
C MET A 1 13.78 -19.22 13.59
N GLU A 2 13.01 -20.27 13.88
CA GLU A 2 11.96 -20.35 14.92
C GLU A 2 12.34 -19.76 16.30
N VAL A 3 13.59 -19.94 16.76
CA VAL A 3 14.05 -19.39 18.05
C VAL A 3 14.10 -17.85 18.11
N PHE A 4 14.21 -17.18 16.95
CA PHE A 4 14.25 -15.72 16.88
C PHE A 4 12.87 -15.10 16.61
N ASP A 5 11.89 -15.91 16.18
CA ASP A 5 10.56 -15.44 15.79
C ASP A 5 9.78 -14.79 16.95
N GLU A 6 10.15 -15.11 18.20
CA GLU A 6 9.55 -14.52 19.40
C GLU A 6 10.40 -13.43 20.06
N THR A 7 11.59 -13.12 19.51
CA THR A 7 12.42 -12.06 20.10
C THR A 7 11.81 -10.69 19.80
N PRO A 8 11.71 -9.78 20.81
CA PRO A 8 11.06 -8.48 20.63
C PRO A 8 11.65 -7.66 19.46
N LEU A 9 12.97 -7.72 19.26
CA LEU A 9 13.66 -6.98 18.21
C LEU A 9 13.31 -7.51 16.81
N PHE A 10 13.24 -8.84 16.63
CA PHE A 10 12.88 -9.44 15.36
C PHE A 10 11.41 -9.18 15.02
N THR A 11 10.51 -9.31 16.00
CA THR A 11 9.09 -8.97 15.85
C THR A 11 8.91 -7.50 15.48
N LEU A 12 9.60 -6.58 16.16
CA LEU A 12 9.57 -5.16 15.83
C LEU A 12 10.06 -4.89 14.40
N GLY A 13 11.16 -5.52 13.99
CA GLY A 13 11.66 -5.40 12.61
C GLY A 13 10.64 -5.88 11.58
N ARG A 14 9.99 -7.02 11.83
CA ARG A 14 8.92 -7.55 10.96
C ARG A 14 7.74 -6.61 10.87
N LEU A 15 7.31 -6.02 12.00
CA LEU A 15 6.23 -5.04 12.04
C LEU A 15 6.58 -3.79 11.24
N ILE A 16 7.80 -3.26 11.36
CA ILE A 16 8.24 -2.10 10.57
C ILE A 16 8.19 -2.42 9.07
N VAL A 17 8.67 -3.58 8.65
CA VAL A 17 8.62 -4.00 7.23
C VAL A 17 7.18 -4.12 6.74
N MET A 18 6.32 -4.77 7.52
CA MET A 18 4.90 -4.92 7.18
C MET A 18 4.18 -3.57 7.11
N GLN A 19 4.46 -2.66 8.04
CA GLN A 19 3.85 -1.33 8.09
C GLN A 19 4.29 -0.46 6.90
N VAL A 20 5.56 -0.55 6.48
CA VAL A 20 6.09 0.28 5.40
C VAL A 20 5.79 -0.29 4.01
N PHE A 21 5.92 -1.60 3.83
CA PHE A 21 5.87 -2.23 2.51
C PHE A 21 4.66 -3.14 2.30
N GLY A 22 4.10 -3.67 3.37
CA GLY A 22 3.14 -4.75 3.29
C GLY A 22 1.88 -4.35 2.51
N TRP A 23 1.28 -3.20 2.82
CA TRP A 23 0.09 -2.69 2.11
C TRP A 23 0.35 -2.54 0.60
N TRP A 24 1.49 -1.95 0.23
CA TRP A 24 1.85 -1.75 -1.17
C TRP A 24 2.03 -3.07 -1.91
N LEU A 25 2.67 -4.06 -1.28
CA LEU A 25 2.85 -5.39 -1.87
C LEU A 25 1.53 -6.17 -1.94
N TYR A 26 0.65 -5.99 -0.97
CA TYR A 26 -0.70 -6.57 -0.99
C TYR A 26 -1.55 -5.98 -2.13
N LEU A 27 -1.56 -4.66 -2.29
CA LEU A 27 -2.28 -4.03 -3.40
C LEU A 27 -1.66 -4.40 -4.77
N GLY A 28 -0.34 -4.32 -4.90
CA GLY A 28 0.35 -4.50 -6.18
C GLY A 28 0.48 -5.95 -6.64
N TRP A 29 0.57 -6.91 -5.72
CA TRP A 29 0.85 -8.32 -6.03
C TRP A 29 -0.02 -9.32 -5.28
N ASN A 30 -0.99 -8.86 -4.48
CA ASN A 30 -1.77 -9.72 -3.60
C ASN A 30 -0.87 -10.58 -2.69
N ALA A 31 0.28 -10.01 -2.27
CA ALA A 31 1.26 -10.70 -1.43
C ALA A 31 0.61 -11.07 -0.09
N MET A 32 0.78 -12.32 0.35
CA MET A 32 0.11 -12.89 1.53
C MET A 32 -1.44 -12.94 1.43
N GLY A 33 -2.00 -12.68 0.24
CA GLY A 33 -3.42 -12.91 -0.04
C GLY A 33 -3.75 -14.39 -0.24
N SER A 34 -5.03 -14.69 -0.51
CA SER A 34 -5.48 -16.07 -0.70
C SER A 34 -4.72 -16.78 -1.83
N PRO A 35 -4.16 -17.98 -1.58
CA PRO A 35 -3.40 -18.75 -2.58
C PRO A 35 -4.27 -19.33 -3.70
N MET A 36 -5.60 -19.23 -3.58
CA MET A 36 -6.55 -19.63 -4.63
C MET A 36 -6.42 -18.77 -5.89
N TYR A 37 -6.00 -17.51 -5.75
CA TYR A 37 -5.87 -16.61 -6.86
C TYR A 37 -4.58 -16.87 -7.67
N PRO A 38 -4.63 -16.82 -9.01
CA PRO A 38 -3.47 -17.07 -9.84
C PRO A 38 -2.38 -15.99 -9.67
N LYS A 39 -1.16 -16.31 -10.09
CA LYS A 39 -0.04 -15.35 -10.14
C LYS A 39 -0.41 -14.14 -10.99
N GLY A 40 -0.01 -12.95 -10.54
CA GLY A 40 -0.34 -11.67 -11.20
C GLY A 40 -1.63 -11.01 -10.70
N THR A 41 -2.37 -11.66 -9.79
CA THR A 41 -3.50 -11.04 -9.08
C THR A 41 -3.05 -9.80 -8.31
N ASN A 42 -3.81 -8.71 -8.42
CA ASN A 42 -3.53 -7.44 -7.76
C ASN A 42 -4.82 -6.62 -7.61
N HIS A 43 -4.80 -5.58 -6.79
CA HIS A 43 -5.99 -4.77 -6.47
C HIS A 43 -6.18 -3.57 -7.40
N ILE A 44 -5.22 -3.31 -8.29
CA ILE A 44 -5.20 -2.15 -9.19
C ILE A 44 -5.86 -2.50 -10.54
N SER A 45 -5.73 -3.75 -11.01
CA SER A 45 -6.27 -4.13 -12.31
C SER A 45 -7.80 -4.28 -12.26
N PRO A 46 -8.56 -3.59 -13.13
CA PRO A 46 -10.02 -3.80 -13.24
C PRO A 46 -10.38 -5.22 -13.67
N ASN A 47 -9.45 -5.95 -14.28
CA ASN A 47 -9.66 -7.34 -14.69
C ASN A 47 -9.08 -8.34 -13.70
N SER A 48 -8.67 -7.88 -12.50
CA SER A 48 -8.21 -8.76 -11.45
C SER A 48 -9.27 -9.79 -11.07
N PRO A 49 -8.91 -11.06 -10.82
CA PRO A 49 -9.85 -12.09 -10.39
C PRO A 49 -10.45 -11.82 -8.99
N LEU A 50 -9.97 -10.79 -8.28
CA LEU A 50 -10.53 -10.33 -7.01
C LEU A 50 -11.92 -9.69 -7.16
N PHE A 51 -12.24 -9.13 -8.32
CA PHE A 51 -13.40 -8.25 -8.49
C PHE A 51 -14.42 -8.80 -9.50
N LYS A 52 -15.70 -8.53 -9.23
CA LYS A 52 -16.79 -8.80 -10.17
C LYS A 52 -16.82 -7.75 -11.28
N ALA A 53 -17.47 -8.09 -12.40
CA ALA A 53 -17.53 -7.22 -13.58
C ALA A 53 -18.18 -5.84 -13.28
N GLU A 54 -19.12 -5.79 -12.34
CA GLU A 54 -19.84 -4.58 -11.95
C GLU A 54 -18.95 -3.61 -11.15
N GLN A 55 -17.90 -4.10 -10.49
CA GLN A 55 -17.01 -3.30 -9.64
C GLN A 55 -15.91 -2.60 -10.45
N ARG A 56 -15.69 -2.97 -11.71
CA ARG A 56 -14.57 -2.51 -12.54
C ARG A 56 -14.50 -0.99 -12.68
N LYS A 57 -15.66 -0.34 -12.82
CA LYS A 57 -15.72 1.13 -12.88
C LYS A 57 -15.24 1.79 -11.59
N GLY A 58 -15.54 1.16 -10.45
CA GLY A 58 -15.07 1.61 -9.13
C GLY A 58 -13.54 1.51 -9.01
N ILE A 59 -12.95 0.41 -9.49
CA ILE A 59 -11.49 0.23 -9.52
C ILE A 59 -10.82 1.31 -10.36
N ILE A 60 -11.30 1.54 -11.60
CA ILE A 60 -10.78 2.59 -12.48
C ILE A 60 -10.87 3.98 -11.80
N LEU A 61 -12.01 4.29 -11.19
CA LEU A 61 -12.18 5.57 -10.50
C LEU A 61 -11.24 5.71 -9.29
N SER A 62 -11.01 4.61 -8.56
CA SER A 62 -10.07 4.56 -7.45
C SER A 62 -8.64 4.81 -7.90
N ASP A 63 -8.20 4.17 -9.00
CA ASP A 63 -6.87 4.35 -9.56
C ASP A 63 -6.63 5.77 -10.06
N ILE A 64 -7.65 6.39 -10.67
CA ILE A 64 -7.62 7.81 -11.04
C ILE A 64 -7.45 8.66 -9.79
N GLY A 65 -8.22 8.40 -8.73
CA GLY A 65 -8.10 9.11 -7.45
C GLY A 65 -6.70 9.00 -6.84
N LEU A 66 -6.12 7.79 -6.83
CA LEU A 66 -4.74 7.55 -6.36
C LEU A 66 -3.73 8.33 -7.20
N SER A 67 -3.87 8.27 -8.53
CA SER A 67 -2.99 9.00 -9.47
C SER A 67 -3.06 10.51 -9.27
N CYS A 68 -4.27 11.05 -9.09
CA CYS A 68 -4.48 12.45 -8.76
C CYS A 68 -3.84 12.83 -7.43
N MET A 69 -3.97 12.01 -6.39
CA MET A 69 -3.38 12.29 -5.09
C MET A 69 -1.84 12.28 -5.15
N VAL A 70 -1.25 11.30 -5.84
CA VAL A 70 0.20 11.27 -6.09
C VAL A 70 0.65 12.53 -6.84
N GLY A 71 -0.10 12.95 -7.86
CA GLY A 71 0.15 14.20 -8.59
C GLY A 71 0.08 15.44 -7.69
N ALA A 72 -0.92 15.52 -6.81
CA ALA A 72 -1.08 16.62 -5.87
C ALA A 72 0.08 16.68 -4.86
N LEU A 73 0.51 15.55 -4.32
CA LEU A 73 1.67 15.47 -3.42
C LEU A 73 2.98 15.80 -4.15
N GLY A 74 3.13 15.38 -5.41
CA GLY A 74 4.26 15.73 -6.25
C GLY A 74 4.31 17.24 -6.54
N TYR A 75 3.18 17.87 -6.79
CA TYR A 75 3.09 19.33 -6.93
C TYR A 75 3.38 20.04 -5.61
N ALA A 76 2.78 19.60 -4.50
CA ALA A 76 3.05 20.14 -3.17
C ALA A 76 4.54 20.04 -2.78
N THR A 77 5.21 18.96 -3.18
CA THR A 77 6.67 18.80 -3.00
C THR A 77 7.46 19.88 -3.73
N LYS A 78 7.02 20.30 -4.94
CA LYS A 78 7.65 21.39 -5.69
C LYS A 78 7.41 22.77 -5.06
N VAL A 79 6.25 22.98 -4.45
CA VAL A 79 5.86 24.29 -3.87
C VAL A 79 6.42 24.47 -2.46
N TYR A 80 6.33 23.45 -1.61
CA TYR A 80 6.63 23.52 -0.18
C TYR A 80 7.89 22.75 0.24
N GLY A 81 8.48 21.99 -0.69
CA GLY A 81 9.64 21.13 -0.42
C GLY A 81 9.25 19.74 0.09
N TYR A 82 10.14 18.77 -0.13
CA TYR A 82 9.89 17.37 0.24
C TYR A 82 9.76 17.17 1.75
N GLN A 83 10.51 17.94 2.57
CA GLN A 83 10.45 17.82 4.04
C GLN A 83 9.06 18.18 4.57
N ALA A 84 8.43 19.21 4.01
CA ALA A 84 7.07 19.60 4.39
C ALA A 84 6.07 18.49 4.08
N VAL A 85 6.11 17.91 2.88
CA VAL A 85 5.22 16.80 2.50
C VAL A 85 5.49 15.54 3.32
N LEU A 86 6.77 15.25 3.59
CA LEU A 86 7.17 14.10 4.41
C LEU A 86 6.59 14.20 5.83
N LEU A 87 6.79 15.34 6.49
CA LEU A 87 6.40 15.52 7.89
C LEU A 87 4.90 15.81 8.06
N ALA A 88 4.29 16.57 7.15
CA ALA A 88 2.88 16.97 7.27
C ALA A 88 1.90 15.94 6.68
N TYR A 89 2.35 15.08 5.77
CA TYR A 89 1.47 14.10 5.12
C TYR A 89 1.96 12.66 5.30
N PHE A 90 3.18 12.33 4.85
CA PHE A 90 3.62 10.93 4.79
C PHE A 90 3.78 10.29 6.18
N VAL A 91 4.44 10.95 7.12
CA VAL A 91 4.62 10.44 8.49
C VAL A 91 3.27 10.24 9.20
N PRO A 92 2.35 11.23 9.24
CA PRO A 92 1.02 11.02 9.78
C PRO A 92 0.25 9.91 9.07
N TYR A 93 0.34 9.81 7.73
CA TYR A 93 -0.33 8.78 6.97
C TYR A 93 0.09 7.37 7.41
N VAL A 94 1.40 7.13 7.54
CA VAL A 94 1.95 5.83 7.96
C VAL A 94 1.54 5.50 9.40
N ILE A 95 1.51 6.48 10.31
CA ILE A 95 1.12 6.26 11.71
C ILE A 95 -0.39 6.06 11.86
N CYS A 96 -1.22 6.72 11.07
CA CYS A 96 -2.68 6.60 11.18
C CYS A 96 -3.24 5.37 10.44
N ASN A 97 -2.54 4.88 9.41
CA ASN A 97 -2.97 3.73 8.62
C ASN A 97 -2.16 2.49 8.99
N HIS A 98 -2.39 1.98 10.20
CA HIS A 98 -1.93 0.65 10.59
C HIS A 98 -2.82 -0.41 9.95
N TRP A 99 -2.21 -1.47 9.42
CA TRP A 99 -2.89 -2.58 8.75
C TRP A 99 -2.37 -3.92 9.26
#